data_AF-A0A2Z4MK40-F1
#
_entry.id   AF-A0A2Z4MK40-F1
#
_cell.length_a   1.000
_cell.length_b   1.000
_cell.length_c   1.000
_cell.angle_alpha   90.00
_cell.angle_beta   90.00
_cell.angle_gamma   90.00
#
_symmetry.space_group_name_H-M   'P 1'
#
loop_
_entity.id
_entity.type
_entity.pdbx_description
1 polymer ?
#
loop_
_entity_poly.entity_id
_entity_poly.type
_entity_poly.pdbx_seq_one_letter_code
_entity_poly.pdbx_strand_id
1 'polypeptide(L)'
;MTEQQIVETLGVKVMGWSKEQVEFLYPAWNPIENVNDAWKLLLKIAKKYGNAGIFYNDETEVWEFYVGADAHGYYAIKVEGGTECKAICKGVLKAIA
;
A
#
# COMPACT_ATOMS: atom_id res chain seq x y z
N MET A 1 5.04 14.01 2.91
CA MET A 1 4.70 13.37 4.19
C MET A 1 5.96 12.73 4.74
N THR A 2 6.19 12.78 6.05
CA THR A 2 7.24 11.99 6.71
C THR A 2 6.86 10.51 6.72
N GLU A 3 7.82 9.63 6.98
CA GLU A 3 7.58 8.19 7.12
C GLU A 3 6.51 7.90 8.18
N GLN A 4 6.64 8.49 9.38
CA GLN A 4 5.66 8.36 10.45
C GLN A 4 4.26 8.84 10.04
N GLN A 5 4.14 9.96 9.32
CA GLN A 5 2.85 10.45 8.83
C GLN A 5 2.21 9.49 7.82
N ILE A 6 3.02 8.83 6.99
CA ILE A 6 2.54 7.81 6.06
C ILE A 6 2.04 6.59 6.85
N VAL A 7 2.84 6.08 7.79
CA VAL A 7 2.46 4.91 8.61
C VAL A 7 1.18 5.19 9.40
N GLU A 8 1.07 6.35 10.04
CA GLU A 8 -0.16 6.79 10.73
C GLU A 8 -1.36 6.79 9.78
N THR A 9 -1.21 7.41 8.60
CA THR A 9 -2.30 7.48 7.61
C THR A 9 -2.74 6.10 7.17
N LEU A 10 -1.80 5.18 6.91
CA LEU A 10 -2.09 3.81 6.51
C LEU A 10 -2.76 3.02 7.63
N GLY A 11 -2.26 3.11 8.86
CA GLY A 11 -2.86 2.46 10.03
C GLY A 11 -4.29 2.93 10.28
N VAL A 12 -4.53 4.23 10.26
CA VAL A 12 -5.86 4.80 10.54
C VAL A 12 -6.83 4.56 9.39
N LYS A 13 -6.46 4.93 8.15
CA LYS A 13 -7.41 4.92 7.02
C LYS A 13 -7.59 3.55 6.37
N VAL A 14 -6.61 2.64 6.47
CA VAL A 14 -6.65 1.33 5.79
C VAL A 14 -6.87 0.21 6.77
N MET A 15 -6.12 0.19 7.89
CA MET A 15 -6.26 -0.85 8.90
C MET A 15 -7.45 -0.59 9.84
N GLY A 16 -7.88 0.66 9.98
CA GLY A 16 -8.96 1.07 10.88
C GLY A 16 -8.51 1.13 12.35
N TRP A 17 -7.22 1.34 12.59
CA TRP A 17 -6.68 1.50 13.94
C TRP A 17 -6.83 2.96 14.43
N SER A 18 -6.85 3.14 15.74
CA SER A 18 -6.70 4.44 16.37
C SER A 18 -5.26 4.96 16.24
N LYS A 19 -5.06 6.28 16.42
CA LYS A 19 -3.71 6.87 16.38
C LYS A 19 -2.82 6.30 17.48
N GLU A 20 -3.37 6.12 18.67
CA GLU A 20 -2.68 5.58 19.84
C GLU A 20 -2.20 4.13 19.58
N GLN A 21 -3.00 3.33 18.86
CA GLN A 21 -2.58 2.00 18.43
C GLN A 21 -1.42 2.05 17.43
N VAL A 22 -1.44 2.99 16.48
CA VAL A 22 -0.34 3.13 15.51
C VAL A 22 0.94 3.61 16.20
N GLU A 23 0.84 4.59 17.10
CA GLU A 23 1.98 5.08 17.89
C GLU A 23 2.61 3.98 18.75
N PHE A 24 1.78 3.13 19.36
CA PHE A 24 2.27 1.98 20.13
C PHE A 24 2.95 0.91 19.25
N LEU A 25 2.42 0.67 18.05
CA LEU A 25 2.94 -0.34 17.14
C LEU A 25 4.15 0.15 16.34
N TYR A 26 4.34 1.45 16.15
CA TYR A 26 5.49 2.00 15.43
C TYR A 26 6.72 2.04 16.34
N PRO A 27 7.92 1.60 15.90
CA PRO A 27 8.28 1.20 14.53
C PRO A 27 8.16 -0.31 14.24
N ALA A 28 7.59 -1.12 15.15
CA ALA A 28 7.45 -2.56 14.95
C ALA A 28 6.51 -2.94 13.79
N TRP A 29 5.44 -2.15 13.56
CA TRP A 29 4.64 -2.18 12.34
C TRP A 29 5.08 -1.06 11.41
N ASN A 30 5.82 -1.40 10.37
CA ASN A 30 6.35 -0.43 9.42
C ASN A 30 6.21 -0.95 7.97
N PRO A 31 5.08 -0.69 7.31
CA PRO A 31 4.85 -1.16 5.94
C PRO A 31 5.76 -0.52 4.88
N ILE A 32 6.54 0.51 5.22
CA ILE A 32 7.49 1.13 4.29
C ILE A 32 8.77 0.30 4.18
N GLU A 33 9.20 -0.32 5.28
CA GLU A 33 10.46 -1.06 5.37
C GLU A 33 10.23 -2.58 5.54
N ASN A 34 9.05 -3.02 6.01
CA ASN A 34 8.71 -4.42 6.22
C ASN A 34 7.69 -4.93 5.19
N VAL A 35 8.12 -5.91 4.39
CA VAL A 35 7.28 -6.50 3.34
C VAL A 35 6.02 -7.16 3.90
N ASN A 36 6.09 -7.87 5.02
CA ASN A 36 4.91 -8.53 5.61
C ASN A 36 3.84 -7.53 6.02
N ASP A 37 4.25 -6.34 6.48
CA ASP A 37 3.31 -5.26 6.82
C ASP A 37 2.74 -4.58 5.59
N ALA A 38 3.54 -4.36 4.56
CA ALA A 38 3.07 -3.87 3.27
C ALA A 38 2.00 -4.81 2.67
N TRP A 39 2.24 -6.13 2.70
CA TRP A 39 1.28 -7.12 2.20
C TRP A 39 -0.06 -7.10 2.96
N LYS A 40 -0.08 -6.79 4.26
CA LYS A 40 -1.35 -6.61 4.99
C LYS A 40 -2.18 -5.46 4.40
N LEU A 41 -1.54 -4.37 3.96
CA LEU A 41 -2.22 -3.27 3.28
C LEU A 41 -2.74 -3.69 1.91
N LEU A 42 -1.93 -4.42 1.12
CA LEU A 42 -2.35 -4.96 -0.17
C LEU A 42 -3.59 -5.85 -0.03
N LEU A 43 -3.60 -6.76 0.95
CA LEU A 43 -4.76 -7.63 1.18
C LEU A 43 -6.01 -6.83 1.60
N LYS A 44 -5.85 -5.80 2.43
CA LYS A 44 -6.96 -4.92 2.83
C LYS A 44 -7.52 -4.14 1.65
N ILE A 45 -6.66 -3.60 0.79
CA ILE A 45 -7.08 -2.80 -0.36
C ILE A 45 -7.72 -3.69 -1.44
N ALA A 46 -7.19 -4.89 -1.68
CA ALA A 46 -7.78 -5.88 -2.56
C ALA A 46 -9.19 -6.28 -2.09
N LYS A 47 -9.37 -6.52 -0.79
CA LYS A 47 -10.70 -6.79 -0.22
C LYS A 47 -11.68 -5.64 -0.43
N LYS A 48 -11.22 -4.38 -0.34
CA LYS A 48 -12.07 -3.20 -0.51
C LYS A 48 -12.47 -2.94 -1.97
N TYR A 49 -11.54 -3.09 -2.91
CA TYR A 49 -11.73 -2.75 -4.32
C TYR A 49 -11.90 -3.97 -5.24
N GLY A 50 -12.05 -5.17 -4.67
CA GLY A 50 -12.22 -6.44 -5.38
C GLY A 50 -10.91 -7.04 -5.93
N ASN A 51 -9.97 -6.20 -6.36
CA ASN A 51 -8.67 -6.64 -6.87
C ASN A 51 -7.56 -5.62 -6.59
N ALA A 52 -6.40 -6.11 -6.17
CA ALA A 52 -5.15 -5.35 -6.15
C ALA A 52 -3.97 -6.31 -6.35
N GLY A 53 -2.90 -5.80 -6.97
CA GLY A 53 -1.71 -6.59 -7.27
C GLY A 53 -0.45 -5.75 -7.25
N ILE A 54 0.68 -6.44 -7.14
CA ILE A 54 2.00 -5.85 -7.27
C ILE A 54 2.89 -6.78 -8.09
N PHE A 55 3.71 -6.22 -8.96
CA PHE A 55 4.70 -6.96 -9.72
C PHE A 55 5.96 -6.15 -9.97
N TYR A 56 7.08 -6.85 -10.14
CA TYR A 56 8.33 -6.25 -10.56
C TYR A 56 8.38 -6.23 -12.09
N ASN A 57 8.73 -5.08 -12.67
CA ASN A 57 8.94 -4.93 -14.10
C ASN A 57 10.45 -4.95 -14.37
N ASP A 58 10.94 -6.04 -14.97
CA ASP A 58 12.35 -6.23 -15.29
C ASP A 58 12.89 -5.25 -16.34
N GLU A 59 12.03 -4.70 -17.22
CA GLU A 59 12.46 -3.76 -18.27
C GLU A 59 12.73 -2.37 -17.70
N THR A 60 11.91 -1.94 -16.74
CA THR A 60 12.03 -0.61 -16.12
C THR A 60 12.69 -0.64 -14.75
N GLU A 61 12.96 -1.83 -14.20
CA GLU A 61 13.54 -2.06 -12.88
C GLU A 61 12.77 -1.41 -11.73
N VAL A 62 11.43 -1.45 -11.78
CA VAL A 62 10.55 -0.88 -10.75
C VAL A 62 9.46 -1.85 -10.31
N TRP A 63 8.96 -1.62 -9.10
CA TRP A 63 7.75 -2.28 -8.61
C TRP A 63 6.53 -1.49 -9.01
N GLU A 64 5.58 -2.15 -9.66
CA GLU A 64 4.34 -1.56 -10.13
C GLU A 64 3.15 -2.11 -9.32
N PHE A 65 2.42 -1.22 -8.67
CA PHE A 65 1.21 -1.53 -7.91
C PHE A 65 -0.05 -1.17 -8.70
N TYR A 66 -1.06 -2.01 -8.57
CA TYR A 66 -2.34 -1.91 -9.26
C TYR A 66 -3.51 -2.14 -8.31
N VAL A 67 -4.58 -1.37 -8.44
CA VAL A 67 -5.83 -1.61 -7.70
C VAL A 67 -7.06 -1.17 -8.49
N GLY A 68 -8.13 -1.96 -8.32
CA GLY A 68 -9.42 -1.79 -8.98
C GLY A 68 -9.33 -2.12 -10.46
N ALA A 69 -9.73 -3.34 -10.84
CA ALA A 69 -9.87 -3.71 -12.24
C ALA A 69 -11.32 -3.46 -12.69
N ASP A 70 -11.52 -2.84 -13.84
CA ASP A 70 -12.80 -2.96 -14.54
C ASP A 70 -12.87 -4.30 -15.29
N ALA A 71 -14.04 -4.63 -15.84
CA ALA A 71 -14.27 -5.88 -16.57
C ALA A 71 -13.38 -6.06 -17.82
N HIS A 72 -12.62 -5.03 -18.22
CA HIS A 72 -11.75 -5.02 -19.40
C HIS A 72 -10.26 -5.03 -19.05
N GLY A 73 -9.91 -5.18 -17.76
CA GLY A 73 -8.52 -5.25 -17.32
C GLY A 73 -7.84 -3.88 -17.18
N TYR A 74 -8.60 -2.78 -17.20
CA TYR A 74 -8.05 -1.47 -16.85
C TYR A 74 -8.00 -1.34 -15.33
N TYR A 75 -6.80 -1.06 -14.83
CA TYR A 75 -6.62 -0.73 -13.42
C TYR A 75 -6.90 0.76 -13.20
N ALA A 76 -7.78 1.07 -12.24
CA ALA A 76 -8.12 2.45 -11.89
C ALA A 76 -6.90 3.22 -11.35
N ILE A 77 -5.97 2.52 -10.72
CA ILE A 77 -4.74 3.09 -10.18
C ILE A 77 -3.57 2.19 -10.59
N LYS A 78 -2.57 2.81 -11.22
CA LYS A 78 -1.19 2.29 -11.40
C LYS A 78 -0.22 3.24 -10.70
N VAL A 79 0.71 2.70 -9.91
CA VAL A 79 1.76 3.47 -9.22
C VAL A 79 3.07 2.69 -9.21
N GLU A 80 4.19 3.40 -9.36
CA GLU A 80 5.54 2.84 -9.31
C GLU A 80 6.27 3.15 -7.99
N GLY A 81 7.10 2.20 -7.55
CA GLY A 81 7.99 2.34 -6.41
C GLY A 81 9.34 1.65 -6.64
N GLY A 82 10.41 2.23 -6.11
CA GLY A 82 11.75 1.64 -6.17
C GLY A 82 11.93 0.40 -5.27
N THR A 83 10.96 0.12 -4.40
CA THR A 83 10.87 -1.14 -3.65
C THR A 83 9.43 -1.59 -3.62
N GLU A 84 9.22 -2.89 -3.38
CA GLU A 84 7.89 -3.49 -3.23
C GLU A 84 7.05 -2.75 -2.18
N CYS A 85 7.60 -2.58 -0.97
CA CYS A 85 6.96 -1.86 0.13
C CYS A 85 6.54 -0.44 -0.26
N LYS A 86 7.42 0.30 -0.94
CA LYS A 86 7.15 1.67 -1.37
C LYS A 86 6.07 1.73 -2.45
N ALA A 87 6.07 0.80 -3.41
CA ALA A 87 5.01 0.72 -4.42
C ALA A 87 3.64 0.44 -3.78
N ILE A 88 3.57 -0.54 -2.85
CA ILE A 88 2.35 -0.84 -2.10
C ILE A 88 1.87 0.39 -1.32
N CYS A 89 2.74 0.98 -0.50
CA CYS A 89 2.35 2.13 0.34
C CYS A 89 1.85 3.30 -0.50
N LYS A 90 2.55 3.67 -1.58
CA LYS A 90 2.12 4.76 -2.47
C LYS A 90 0.80 4.43 -3.17
N GLY A 91 0.66 3.21 -3.66
CA GLY A 91 -0.53 2.73 -4.32
C GLY A 91 -1.77 2.77 -3.43
N VAL A 92 -1.63 2.26 -2.20
CA VAL A 92 -2.69 2.28 -1.19
C VAL A 92 -3.04 3.70 -0.77
N LEU A 93 -2.05 4.58 -0.55
CA LEU A 93 -2.29 6.00 -0.26
C LEU A 93 -3.10 6.67 -1.39
N LYS A 94 -2.75 6.40 -2.65
CA LYS A 94 -3.48 6.96 -3.80
C LYS A 94 -4.91 6.41 -3.89
N ALA A 95 -5.15 5.17 -3.46
CA ALA A 95 -6.46 4.54 -3.47
C ALA A 95 -7.42 5.04 -2.39
N ILE A 96 -6.91 5.71 -1.35
CA ILE A 96 -7.70 6.25 -0.23
C ILE A 96 -7.69 7.78 -0.16
N ALA A 97 -7.04 8.43 -1.12
CA ALA A 97 -7.06 9.88 -1.31
C ALA A 97 -8.38 10.30 -1.94
#